data_AF-X1PNK6-F1
#
_entry.id   AF-X1PNK6-F1
#
_cell.length_a   1.000
_cell.length_b   1.000
_cell.length_c   1.000
_cell.angle_alpha   90.00
_cell.angle_beta   90.00
_cell.angle_gamma   90.00
#
_symmetry.space_group_name_H-M   'P 1'
#
loop_
_entity.id
_entity.type
_entity.pdbx_description
1 polymer ?
#
loop_
_entity_poly.entity_id
_entity_poly.type
_entity_poly.pdbx_seq_one_letter_code
_entity_poly.pdbx_strand_id
1 'polypeptide(L)'
;DTPSERGGVTPDLVKEVRARLDQAGFPYVKIFVSGGLTPERISILSKEPVDAFGVGSYISDASPIDMTLDIKEVEGKPIAKRGRIPGKIENSKLKQIM
;
A
#
# COMPACT_ATOMS: atom_id res chain seq x y z
N ASP A 1 18.42 -1.78 0.08
CA ASP A 1 18.19 -0.34 0.28
C ASP A 1 19.28 0.45 -0.45
N THR A 2 19.13 0.64 -1.76
CA THR A 2 20.14 1.38 -2.54
C THR A 2 19.84 2.87 -2.42
N PRO A 3 20.79 3.71 -1.95
CA PRO A 3 20.57 5.15 -1.82
C PRO A 3 20.20 5.82 -3.15
N SER A 4 19.42 6.90 -3.09
CA SER A 4 18.93 7.60 -4.28
C SER A 4 20.06 8.24 -5.08
N GLU A 5 21.12 8.71 -4.41
CA GLU A 5 22.35 9.23 -5.04
C GLU A 5 23.12 8.16 -5.83
N ARG A 6 22.80 6.86 -5.62
CA ARG A 6 23.31 5.73 -6.41
C ARG A 6 22.31 5.22 -7.46
N GLY A 7 21.24 5.96 -7.71
CA GLY A 7 20.19 5.61 -8.68
C GLY A 7 19.06 4.74 -8.11
N GLY A 8 19.08 4.43 -6.81
CA GLY A 8 18.07 3.58 -6.19
C GLY A 8 18.10 2.13 -6.69
N VAL A 9 17.07 1.36 -6.33
CA VAL A 9 16.92 -0.02 -6.83
C VAL A 9 16.30 -0.01 -8.22
N THR A 10 16.97 -0.65 -9.18
CA THR A 10 16.53 -0.81 -10.57
C THR A 10 16.32 -2.30 -10.91
N PRO A 11 15.52 -2.63 -11.93
CA PRO A 11 15.33 -4.01 -12.38
C PRO A 11 16.64 -4.70 -12.77
N ASP A 12 17.51 -3.99 -13.50
CA ASP A 12 18.77 -4.56 -13.97
C ASP A 12 19.76 -4.81 -12.82
N LEU A 13 19.74 -3.96 -11.77
CA LEU A 13 20.51 -4.22 -10.56
C LEU A 13 20.06 -5.51 -9.87
N VAL A 14 18.75 -5.76 -9.78
CA VAL A 14 18.22 -7.01 -9.20
C VAL A 14 18.66 -8.22 -10.02
N LYS A 15 18.56 -8.15 -11.36
CA LYS A 15 19.02 -9.23 -12.25
C LYS A 15 20.51 -9.49 -12.09
N GLU A 16 21.32 -8.45 -12.04
CA GLU A 16 22.76 -8.60 -11.87
C GLU A 16 23.08 -9.27 -10.53
N VAL A 17 22.51 -8.78 -9.43
CA VAL A 17 22.72 -9.38 -8.09
C VAL A 17 22.32 -10.85 -8.08
N ARG A 18 21.17 -11.20 -8.67
CA ARG A 18 20.74 -12.59 -8.79
C ARG A 18 21.75 -13.43 -9.56
N ALA A 19 22.17 -12.98 -10.75
CA ALA A 19 23.13 -13.69 -11.58
C ALA A 19 24.48 -13.90 -10.87
N ARG A 20 24.97 -12.90 -10.11
CA ARG A 20 26.21 -13.00 -9.33
C ARG A 20 26.10 -14.01 -8.19
N LEU A 21 24.98 -14.00 -7.46
CA LEU A 21 24.74 -14.98 -6.40
C LEU A 21 24.66 -16.40 -6.97
N ASP A 22 24.02 -16.58 -8.12
CA ASP A 22 23.91 -17.89 -8.77
C ASP A 22 25.26 -18.40 -9.25
N GLN A 23 26.08 -17.55 -9.87
CA GLN A 23 27.47 -17.88 -10.26
C GLN A 23 28.34 -18.27 -9.07
N ALA A 24 28.09 -17.66 -7.91
CA ALA A 24 28.78 -17.98 -6.66
C ALA A 24 28.21 -19.22 -5.94
N GLY A 25 27.20 -19.90 -6.50
CA GLY A 25 26.61 -21.10 -5.93
C GLY A 25 25.59 -20.84 -4.81
N PHE A 26 25.00 -19.64 -4.75
CA PHE A 26 24.04 -19.20 -3.72
C PHE A 26 22.62 -18.95 -4.24
N PRO A 27 21.97 -19.90 -4.97
CA PRO A 27 20.63 -19.70 -5.52
C PRO A 27 19.55 -19.56 -4.45
N TYR A 28 19.81 -20.03 -3.24
CA TYR A 28 18.88 -20.00 -2.10
C TYR A 28 18.82 -18.64 -1.38
N VAL A 29 19.76 -17.73 -1.65
CA VAL A 29 19.77 -16.41 -1.01
C VAL A 29 18.65 -15.56 -1.57
N LYS A 30 17.72 -15.15 -0.71
CA LYS A 30 16.56 -14.31 -1.04
C LYS A 30 16.97 -12.86 -1.29
N ILE A 31 16.31 -12.17 -2.22
CA ILE A 31 16.53 -10.74 -2.49
C ILE A 31 15.39 -9.92 -1.89
N PHE A 32 15.73 -9.04 -0.95
CA PHE A 32 14.80 -8.09 -0.32
C PHE A 32 15.06 -6.67 -0.80
N VAL A 33 14.02 -5.98 -1.25
CA VAL A 33 14.10 -4.61 -1.78
C VAL A 33 13.32 -3.65 -0.91
N SER A 34 13.90 -2.49 -0.63
CA SER A 34 13.29 -1.39 0.14
C SER A 34 13.68 -0.04 -0.45
N GLY A 35 13.01 1.02 0.02
CA GLY A 35 13.35 2.41 -0.27
C GLY A 35 12.53 2.99 -1.42
N GLY A 36 11.71 4.00 -1.11
CA GLY A 36 10.92 4.74 -2.11
C GLY A 36 10.01 3.86 -2.97
N LEU A 37 9.41 2.82 -2.40
CA LEU A 37 8.54 1.91 -3.14
C LEU A 37 7.12 2.47 -3.25
N THR A 38 6.58 2.43 -4.47
CA THR A 38 5.19 2.73 -4.83
C THR A 38 4.59 1.50 -5.55
N PRO A 39 3.26 1.40 -5.72
CA PRO A 39 2.64 0.32 -6.48
C PRO A 39 3.20 0.17 -7.88
N GLU A 40 3.52 1.27 -8.56
CA GLU A 40 4.11 1.27 -9.90
C GLU A 40 5.52 0.68 -9.87
N ARG A 41 6.35 1.08 -8.90
CA ARG A 41 7.70 0.53 -8.73
C ARG A 41 7.68 -0.94 -8.36
N ILE A 42 6.76 -1.35 -7.48
CA ILE A 42 6.56 -2.75 -7.11
C ILE A 42 6.16 -3.56 -8.34
N SER A 43 5.21 -3.09 -9.16
CA SER A 43 4.77 -3.77 -10.40
C SER A 43 5.90 -3.98 -11.42
N ILE A 44 6.85 -3.05 -11.48
CA ILE A 44 8.04 -3.18 -12.32
C ILE A 44 9.02 -4.19 -11.71
N LEU A 45 9.36 -4.04 -10.43
CA LEU A 45 10.36 -4.87 -9.75
C LEU A 45 9.88 -6.30 -9.47
N SER A 46 8.57 -6.54 -9.38
CA SER A 46 7.99 -7.87 -9.14
C SER A 46 8.13 -8.81 -10.34
N LYS A 47 8.53 -8.27 -11.51
CA LYS A 47 8.87 -9.07 -12.69
C LYS A 47 10.30 -9.62 -12.63
N GLU A 48 11.08 -9.15 -11.66
CA GLU A 48 12.46 -9.53 -11.45
C GLU A 48 12.59 -10.50 -10.27
N PRO A 49 13.79 -11.11 -10.05
CA PRO A 49 14.06 -12.04 -8.94
C PRO A 49 14.06 -11.40 -7.54
N VAL A 50 13.01 -10.65 -7.18
CA VAL A 50 12.77 -10.09 -5.84
C VAL A 50 11.85 -11.02 -5.07
N ASP A 51 12.21 -11.33 -3.83
CA ASP A 51 11.43 -12.22 -2.97
C ASP A 51 10.51 -11.47 -2.00
N ALA A 52 10.86 -10.24 -1.64
CA ALA A 52 10.07 -9.44 -0.71
C ALA A 52 10.37 -7.94 -0.81
N PHE A 53 9.38 -7.15 -0.39
CA PHE A 53 9.38 -5.69 -0.47
C PHE A 53 9.18 -5.06 0.91
N GLY A 54 10.04 -4.10 1.26
CA GLY A 54 9.91 -3.24 2.43
C GLY A 54 9.31 -1.90 2.05
N VAL A 55 8.02 -1.71 2.32
CA VAL A 55 7.28 -0.48 2.01
C VAL A 55 7.09 0.35 3.28
N GLY A 56 7.64 1.56 3.28
CA GLY A 56 7.56 2.50 4.41
C GLY A 56 6.61 3.65 4.12
N SER A 57 7.18 4.83 3.82
CA SER A 57 6.48 6.11 3.70
C SER A 57 5.24 6.07 2.81
N TYR A 58 5.24 5.30 1.71
CA TYR A 58 4.05 5.18 0.86
C TYR A 58 2.79 4.70 1.62
N ILE A 59 2.96 3.84 2.63
CA ILE A 59 1.86 3.37 3.48
C ILE A 59 1.72 4.25 4.72
N SER A 60 2.83 4.47 5.44
CA SER A 60 2.78 5.10 6.76
C SER A 60 2.45 6.60 6.73
N ASP A 61 2.75 7.27 5.61
CA ASP A 61 2.51 8.69 5.38
C ASP A 61 1.33 8.91 4.41
N ALA A 62 0.45 7.92 4.27
CA ALA A 62 -0.74 8.06 3.46
C ALA A 62 -1.65 9.15 4.04
N SER A 63 -2.11 10.08 3.17
CA SER A 63 -3.03 11.13 3.57
C SER A 63 -4.27 10.54 4.26
N PRO A 64 -4.63 11.00 5.47
CA PRO A 64 -5.82 10.53 6.15
C PRO A 64 -7.07 10.78 5.29
N ILE A 65 -8.00 9.83 5.30
CA ILE A 65 -9.34 10.06 4.74
C ILE A 65 -10.09 10.94 5.72
N ASP A 66 -10.47 12.14 5.30
CA ASP A 66 -11.30 13.03 6.11
C ASP A 66 -12.71 12.43 6.24
N MET A 67 -13.02 11.93 7.43
CA MET A 67 -14.28 11.27 7.74
C MET A 67 -15.04 12.06 8.78
N THR A 68 -16.36 12.15 8.57
CA THR A 68 -17.28 12.81 9.50
C THR A 68 -18.31 11.80 9.98
N LEU A 69 -18.56 11.81 11.29
CA LEU A 69 -19.65 11.08 11.91
C LEU A 69 -20.74 12.10 12.26
N ASP A 70 -21.94 11.87 11.76
CA ASP A 70 -23.09 12.73 11.99
C ASP A 70 -24.27 11.89 12.49
N ILE A 71 -25.05 12.44 13.43
CA ILE A 71 -26.35 11.87 13.79
C ILE A 71 -27.30 12.08 12.62
N LYS A 72 -27.98 10.98 12.22
CA LYS A 72 -28.90 10.94 11.07
C LYS A 72 -30.34 10.59 11.46
N GLU A 73 -30.52 10.06 12.66
CA GLU A 73 -31.80 9.62 13.19
C GLU A 73 -31.76 9.69 14.72
N VAL A 74 -32.82 10.19 15.34
CA VAL A 74 -33.01 10.21 16.80
C VAL A 74 -34.40 9.64 17.09
N GLU A 75 -34.47 8.57 17.89
CA GLU A 75 -35.74 7.90 18.24
C GLU A 75 -36.60 7.56 17.02
N GLY A 76 -35.97 7.05 15.95
CA GLY A 76 -36.67 6.70 14.70
C GLY A 76 -37.05 7.89 13.80
N LYS A 77 -36.80 9.14 14.23
CA LYS A 77 -37.08 10.35 13.45
C LYS A 77 -35.83 10.77 12.65
N PRO A 78 -35.91 10.85 11.31
CA PRO A 78 -34.82 11.37 10.50
C PRO A 78 -34.47 12.82 10.88
N ILE A 79 -33.22 13.08 11.25
CA ILE A 79 -32.71 14.41 11.60
C ILE A 79 -31.26 14.56 11.18
N ALA A 80 -30.83 15.78 10.82
CA ALA A 80 -29.43 16.06 10.52
C ALA A 80 -29.10 17.56 10.71
N LYS A 81 -27.81 17.88 10.84
CA LYS A 81 -27.32 19.27 10.82
C LYS A 81 -27.46 19.89 9.42
N ARG A 82 -27.41 21.22 9.33
CA ARG A 82 -27.45 21.96 8.06
C ARG A 82 -26.38 21.43 7.09
N GLY A 83 -26.76 21.26 5.81
CA GLY A 83 -25.88 20.74 4.77
C GLY A 83 -25.80 19.20 4.69
N ARG A 84 -26.61 18.47 5.48
CA ARG A 84 -26.69 17.01 5.45
C ARG A 84 -28.12 16.52 5.21
N ILE A 85 -28.25 15.42 4.48
CA ILE A 85 -29.53 14.74 4.26
C ILE A 85 -29.90 13.96 5.54
N PRO A 86 -31.09 14.10 6.15
CA PRO A 86 -31.51 13.30 7.30
C PRO A 86 -31.88 11.85 6.90
N GLY A 87 -31.82 10.92 7.86
CA GLY A 87 -32.22 9.52 7.69
C GLY A 87 -31.07 8.56 7.40
N LYS A 88 -31.31 7.27 7.68
CA LYS A 88 -30.38 6.18 7.36
C LYS A 88 -30.15 6.11 5.85
N ILE A 89 -28.90 5.94 5.45
CA ILE A 89 -28.53 5.69 4.05
C ILE A 89 -28.29 4.20 3.94
N GLU A 90 -29.13 3.50 3.19
CA GLU A 90 -28.93 2.08 2.93
C GLU A 90 -27.69 1.89 2.04
N ASN A 91 -26.82 0.98 2.46
CA ASN A 91 -25.69 0.53 1.68
C ASN A 91 -25.68 -0.99 1.70
N SER A 92 -26.04 -1.61 0.57
CA SER A 92 -26.14 -3.07 0.43
C SER A 92 -24.82 -3.82 0.66
N LYS A 93 -23.68 -3.12 0.66
CA LYS A 93 -22.36 -3.68 0.98
C LYS A 93 -22.03 -3.62 2.47
N LEU A 94 -22.72 -2.79 3.27
CA LEU A 94 -22.52 -2.77 4.72
C LEU A 94 -23.25 -3.97 5.34
N LYS A 95 -22.48 -4.81 6.01
CA LYS A 95 -23.00 -5.92 6.80
C LYS A 95 -22.72 -5.64 8.27
N GLN A 96 -23.70 -5.88 9.13
CA GLN A 96 -23.46 -5.88 10.57
C GLN A 96 -22.54 -7.06 10.88
N ILE A 97 -21.34 -6.78 11.38
CA ILE A 97 -20.45 -7.80 11.92
C ILE A 97 -20.68 -7.80 13.44
N MET A 98 -21.13 -8.94 13.98
CA MET A 98 -21.27 -9.20 15.41
C MET A 98 -19.97 -9.76 15.98
#